data_AF-A0AAV5ZLF3-F1
#
_entry.id   AF-A0AAV5ZLF3-F1
#
_cell.length_a   1.000
_cell.length_b   1.000
_cell.length_c   1.000
_cell.angle_alpha   90.00
_cell.angle_beta   90.00
_cell.angle_gamma   90.00
#
_symmetry.space_group_name_H-M   'P 1'
#
loop_
_entity.id
_entity.type
_entity.pdbx_description
1 polymer ?
#
loop_
_entity_poly.entity_id
_entity_poly.type
_entity_poly.pdbx_seq_one_letter_code
_entity_poly.pdbx_strand_id
1 'polypeptide(L)'
;MKRASLLISLVGLGLAAPAWAQDPERIAMGRVALTTDATLVRGCSLIGRVKDDEVKDLRRKIVRLGGDTAVVAFGLEDIHADVYRCPRPAPGAAPPTVPPPPPGAPPPPPPGVRSP
;
A
#
# COMPACT_ATOMS: atom_id res chain seq x y z
N MET A 1 48.85 -31.92 27.88
CA MET A 1 47.69 -31.64 27.01
C MET A 1 46.41 -31.83 27.82
N LYS A 2 45.65 -30.76 28.07
CA LYS A 2 44.24 -30.81 28.50
C LYS A 2 43.65 -29.43 28.25
N ARG A 3 42.80 -29.34 27.22
CA ARG A 3 42.10 -28.11 26.80
C ARG A 3 40.84 -27.99 27.66
N ALA A 4 40.67 -26.89 28.38
CA ALA A 4 39.42 -26.56 29.04
C ALA A 4 38.72 -25.46 28.23
N SER A 5 37.71 -25.87 27.46
CA SER A 5 36.81 -24.97 26.73
C SER A 5 35.99 -24.15 27.71
N LEU A 6 36.08 -22.83 27.59
CA LEU A 6 35.19 -21.89 28.26
C LEU A 6 34.06 -21.53 27.28
N LEU A 7 32.85 -22.01 27.59
CA LEU A 7 31.63 -21.75 26.83
C LEU A 7 31.19 -20.31 27.07
N ILE A 8 31.14 -19.51 26.00
CA ILE A 8 30.57 -18.16 26.00
C ILE A 8 29.05 -18.32 25.83
N SER A 9 28.29 -18.19 26.91
CA SER A 9 26.82 -18.08 26.83
C SER A 9 26.44 -16.68 26.36
N LEU A 10 26.15 -16.55 25.06
CA LEU A 10 25.49 -15.37 24.50
C LEU A 10 24.00 -15.44 24.87
N VAL A 11 23.58 -14.67 25.87
CA VAL A 11 22.16 -14.48 26.19
C VAL A 11 21.53 -13.68 25.05
N GLY A 12 20.76 -14.35 24.20
CA GLY A 12 20.02 -13.73 23.10
C GLY A 12 18.85 -12.91 23.64
N LEU A 13 18.93 -11.58 23.54
CA LEU A 13 17.77 -10.70 23.67
C LEU A 13 16.90 -10.89 22.43
N GLY A 14 15.88 -11.74 22.53
CA GLY A 14 14.85 -11.89 21.50
C GLY A 14 13.96 -10.64 21.47
N LEU A 15 14.23 -9.71 20.55
CA LEU A 15 13.31 -8.63 20.20
C LEU A 15 12.08 -9.24 19.52
N ALA A 16 11.04 -9.55 20.28
CA ALA A 16 9.74 -9.89 19.73
C ALA A 16 9.17 -8.64 19.05
N ALA A 17 9.23 -8.60 17.72
CA ALA A 17 8.60 -7.53 16.95
C ALA A 17 7.07 -7.61 17.13
N PRO A 18 6.38 -6.45 17.29
CA PRO A 18 4.94 -6.44 17.45
C PRO A 18 4.22 -6.98 16.21
N ALA A 19 3.17 -7.79 16.42
CA ALA A 19 2.33 -8.37 15.36
C ALA A 19 1.67 -7.31 14.45
N TRP A 20 1.57 -6.05 14.90
CA TRP A 20 1.08 -4.92 14.11
C TRP A 20 1.97 -4.53 12.93
N ALA A 21 3.22 -5.02 12.86
CA ALA A 21 4.09 -4.78 11.70
C ALA A 21 3.56 -5.40 10.40
N GLN A 22 2.70 -6.41 10.47
CA GLN A 22 2.08 -7.02 9.28
C GLN A 22 0.98 -6.15 8.66
N ASP A 23 0.32 -5.32 9.46
CA ASP A 23 -0.80 -4.51 9.02
C ASP A 23 -0.41 -3.42 8.00
N PRO A 24 0.66 -2.61 8.21
CA PRO A 24 1.06 -1.61 7.23
C PRO A 24 1.55 -2.22 5.91
N GLU A 25 2.26 -3.35 5.96
CA GLU A 25 2.70 -4.06 4.75
C GLU A 25 1.49 -4.61 3.98
N ARG A 26 0.54 -5.25 4.67
CA ARG A 26 -0.70 -5.74 4.04
C ARG A 26 -1.53 -4.62 3.43
N ILE A 27 -1.69 -3.50 4.13
CA ILE A 27 -2.40 -2.32 3.62
C ILE A 27 -1.69 -1.75 2.39
N ALA A 28 -0.36 -1.66 2.42
CA ALA A 28 0.43 -1.20 1.28
C ALA A 28 0.30 -2.13 0.08
N MET A 29 0.37 -3.45 0.30
CA MET A 29 0.19 -4.45 -0.75
C MET A 29 -1.22 -4.40 -1.36
N GLY A 30 -2.25 -4.12 -0.55
CA GLY A 30 -3.63 -3.95 -1.02
C GLY A 30 -3.83 -2.71 -1.88
N ARG A 31 -2.93 -1.72 -1.81
CA ARG A 31 -2.95 -0.51 -2.63
C ARG A 31 -2.21 -0.65 -3.96
N VAL A 32 -1.48 -1.74 -4.17
CA VAL A 32 -0.75 -1.98 -5.43
C VAL A 32 -1.74 -2.33 -6.53
N ALA A 33 -1.80 -1.49 -7.56
CA ALA A 33 -2.54 -1.75 -8.78
C ALA A 33 -1.70 -2.59 -9.76
N LEU A 34 -2.17 -3.79 -10.12
CA LEU A 34 -1.54 -4.63 -11.13
C LEU A 34 -2.36 -4.54 -12.43
N THR A 35 -1.70 -4.34 -13.55
CA THR A 35 -2.34 -4.25 -14.88
C THR A 35 -1.47 -4.92 -15.94
N THR A 36 -2.06 -5.38 -17.04
CA THR A 36 -1.33 -5.80 -18.25
C THR A 36 -1.31 -4.71 -19.32
N ASP A 37 -2.03 -3.60 -19.09
CA ASP A 37 -2.15 -2.47 -20.01
C ASP A 37 -1.17 -1.35 -19.63
N ALA A 38 -0.16 -1.14 -20.50
CA ALA A 38 0.85 -0.09 -20.34
C ALA A 38 0.30 1.34 -20.53
N THR A 39 -0.89 1.52 -21.09
CA THR A 39 -1.47 2.86 -21.28
C THR A 39 -1.96 3.49 -19.97
N LEU A 40 -2.18 2.67 -18.94
CA LEU A 40 -2.63 3.09 -17.61
C LEU A 40 -1.52 3.70 -16.74
N VAL A 41 -0.25 3.52 -17.12
CA VAL A 41 0.90 4.11 -16.41
C VAL A 41 1.42 5.40 -17.04
N ARG A 42 0.64 6.00 -17.95
CA ARG A 42 0.97 7.32 -18.52
C ARG A 42 1.03 8.37 -17.41
N GLY A 43 2.17 9.06 -17.31
CA GLY A 43 2.43 10.06 -16.26
C GLY A 43 2.94 9.48 -14.94
N CYS A 44 3.11 8.15 -14.85
CA CYS A 44 3.79 7.53 -13.72
C CYS A 44 5.29 7.44 -13.97
N SER A 45 6.08 7.38 -12.90
CA SER A 45 7.54 7.21 -12.97
C SER A 45 7.90 5.73 -12.86
N LEU A 46 8.63 5.17 -13.84
CA LEU A 46 9.20 3.82 -13.72
C LEU A 46 10.32 3.85 -12.68
N ILE A 47 10.25 2.96 -11.69
CA ILE A 47 11.22 2.90 -10.58
C ILE A 47 12.00 1.59 -10.52
N GLY A 48 11.58 0.56 -11.26
CA GLY A 48 12.31 -0.69 -11.34
C GLY A 48 11.55 -1.81 -12.02
N ARG A 49 12.18 -2.98 -12.06
CA ARG A 49 11.59 -4.22 -12.57
C ARG A 49 11.76 -5.32 -11.54
N VAL A 50 10.72 -6.12 -11.34
CA VAL A 50 10.75 -7.27 -10.42
C VAL A 50 10.19 -8.51 -11.12
N LYS A 51 10.45 -9.67 -10.51
CA LYS A 51 9.92 -10.96 -10.92
C LYS A 51 9.56 -11.78 -9.70
N ASP A 52 8.48 -12.54 -9.79
CA ASP A 52 8.09 -13.55 -8.81
C ASP A 52 7.25 -14.65 -9.45
N ASP A 53 7.13 -15.80 -8.81
CA ASP A 53 6.23 -16.88 -9.21
C ASP A 53 4.84 -16.74 -8.56
N GLU A 54 4.76 -16.10 -7.38
CA GLU A 54 3.52 -15.82 -6.67
C GLU A 54 3.16 -14.32 -6.65
N VAL A 55 1.91 -13.97 -6.97
CA VAL A 55 1.40 -12.59 -6.96
C VAL A 55 1.56 -11.91 -5.58
N LYS A 56 1.45 -12.68 -4.49
CA LYS A 56 1.60 -12.17 -3.12
C LYS A 56 3.00 -11.61 -2.91
N ASP A 57 4.03 -12.37 -3.27
CA ASP A 57 5.42 -11.95 -3.07
C ASP A 57 5.86 -10.95 -4.13
N LEU A 58 5.28 -11.01 -5.33
CA LEU A 58 5.42 -9.94 -6.33
C LEU A 58 4.94 -8.58 -5.78
N ARG A 59 3.74 -8.53 -5.19
CA ARG A 59 3.21 -7.30 -4.55
C ARG A 59 4.11 -6.83 -3.41
N ARG A 60 4.65 -7.77 -2.63
CA ARG A 60 5.59 -7.46 -1.57
C ARG A 60 6.87 -6.80 -2.13
N LYS A 61 7.44 -7.33 -3.21
CA LYS A 61 8.60 -6.76 -3.90
C LYS A 61 8.29 -5.36 -4.46
N ILE A 62 7.11 -5.18 -5.06
CA ILE A 62 6.65 -3.87 -5.56
C ILE A 62 6.60 -2.83 -4.44
N VAL A 63 5.98 -3.17 -3.30
CA VAL A 63 5.90 -2.28 -2.13
C VAL A 63 7.28 -1.93 -1.59
N ARG A 64 8.19 -2.91 -1.51
CA ARG A 64 9.57 -2.71 -1.04
C ARG A 64 10.37 -1.77 -1.95
N LEU A 65 10.09 -1.77 -3.25
CA LEU A 65 10.65 -0.78 -4.18
C LEU A 65 10.00 0.60 -4.07
N GLY A 66 8.93 0.75 -3.30
CA GLY A 66 8.17 1.99 -3.18
C GLY A 66 7.16 2.20 -4.31
N GLY A 67 6.86 1.16 -5.10
CA GLY A 67 5.86 1.22 -6.16
C GLY A 67 4.43 1.13 -5.64
N ASP A 68 3.50 1.67 -6.42
CA ASP A 68 2.06 1.53 -6.19
C ASP A 68 1.28 1.04 -7.41
N THR A 69 1.92 0.98 -8.58
CA THR A 69 1.36 0.39 -9.80
C THR A 69 2.41 -0.49 -10.46
N ALA A 70 2.01 -1.59 -11.08
CA ALA A 70 2.92 -2.37 -11.92
C ALA A 70 2.24 -2.93 -13.18
N VAL A 71 2.95 -2.87 -14.30
CA VAL A 71 2.57 -3.53 -15.55
C VAL A 71 3.18 -4.93 -15.52
N VAL A 72 2.34 -5.95 -15.52
CA VAL A 72 2.76 -7.35 -15.42
C VAL A 72 2.79 -8.04 -16.78
N ALA A 73 3.74 -8.95 -16.94
CA ALA A 73 3.84 -9.88 -18.05
C ALA A 73 4.03 -11.30 -17.50
N PHE A 74 3.32 -12.26 -18.06
CA PHE A 74 3.36 -13.65 -17.61
C PHE A 74 4.32 -14.46 -18.48
N GLY A 75 5.31 -15.05 -17.84
CA GLY A 75 6.13 -16.13 -18.40
C GLY A 75 5.46 -17.49 -18.19
N LEU A 76 6.23 -18.56 -18.40
CA LEU A 76 5.72 -19.93 -18.24
C LEU A 76 5.58 -20.32 -16.76
N GLU A 77 6.55 -19.90 -15.93
CA GLU A 77 6.63 -20.27 -14.51
C GLU A 77 6.69 -19.03 -13.60
N ASP A 78 6.61 -17.83 -14.19
CA ASP A 78 6.95 -16.59 -13.51
C ASP A 78 6.16 -15.39 -14.02
N ILE A 79 6.14 -14.34 -13.21
CA ILE A 79 5.47 -13.07 -13.47
C ILE A 79 6.54 -11.99 -13.40
N HIS A 80 6.75 -11.30 -14.52
CA HIS A 80 7.57 -10.11 -14.59
C HIS A 80 6.70 -8.88 -14.34
N ALA A 81 7.25 -7.85 -13.70
CA ALA A 81 6.54 -6.60 -13.47
C ALA A 81 7.47 -5.39 -13.62
N ASP A 82 7.08 -4.46 -14.50
CA ASP A 82 7.62 -3.11 -14.54
C ASP A 82 6.89 -2.28 -13.48
N VAL A 83 7.65 -1.74 -12.53
CA VAL A 83 7.13 -1.10 -11.30
C VAL A 83 7.15 0.41 -11.45
N TYR A 84 6.01 1.03 -11.17
CA TYR A 84 5.79 2.46 -11.29
C TYR A 84 5.36 3.08 -9.97
N ARG A 85 5.71 4.36 -9.82
CA ARG A 85 5.15 5.26 -8.82
C ARG A 85 4.26 6.28 -9.54
N CYS A 86 2.96 6.22 -9.29
CA CYS A 86 2.01 7.14 -9.90
C CYS A 86 1.73 8.33 -8.97
N PRO A 87 1.49 9.53 -9.51
CA PRO A 87 1.03 10.66 -8.72
C PRO A 87 -0.34 10.31 -8.12
N ARG A 88 -0.42 10.27 -6.79
CA ARG A 88 -1.69 10.05 -6.09
C ARG A 88 -2.49 11.36 -6.11
N PRO A 89 -3.77 11.34 -6.51
CA PRO A 89 -4.65 12.49 -6.29
C PRO A 89 -4.63 12.88 -4.82
N ALA A 90 -4.45 14.16 -4.52
CA ALA A 90 -4.45 14.64 -3.14
C ALA A 90 -5.77 14.22 -2.45
N PRO A 91 -5.74 13.75 -1.19
CA PRO A 91 -6.96 13.44 -0.45
C PRO A 91 -7.88 14.68 -0.43
N GLY A 92 -9.11 14.54 -0.91
CA GLY A 92 -10.08 15.64 -0.97
C GLY A 92 -10.08 16.44 -2.29
N ALA A 93 -9.23 16.10 -3.26
CA ALA A 93 -9.40 16.57 -4.62
C ALA A 93 -10.67 15.92 -5.22
N ALA A 94 -11.80 16.62 -5.14
CA ALA A 94 -12.97 16.27 -5.93
C ALA A 94 -12.53 16.25 -7.41
N PRO A 95 -13.00 15.28 -8.22
CA PRO A 95 -12.82 15.36 -9.66
C PRO A 95 -13.28 16.74 -10.14
N PRO A 96 -12.53 17.42 -11.03
CA PRO A 96 -12.82 18.81 -11.43
C PRO A 96 -14.22 18.99 -12.07
N THR A 97 -14.92 17.90 -12.34
CA THR A 97 -16.23 17.85 -13.00
C THR A 97 -17.41 17.73 -12.01
N VAL A 98 -17.19 17.53 -10.71
CA VAL A 98 -18.29 17.49 -9.75
C VAL A 98 -18.60 18.91 -9.28
N PRO A 99 -19.74 19.51 -9.65
CA PRO A 99 -20.13 20.82 -9.14
C PRO A 99 -20.27 20.76 -7.61
N PRO A 100 -19.98 21.86 -6.89
CA PRO A 100 -20.15 21.89 -5.44
C PRO A 100 -21.61 21.52 -5.09
N PRO A 101 -21.84 20.79 -3.98
CA PRO A 101 -23.20 20.54 -3.53
C PRO A 101 -23.93 21.88 -3.31
N PRO A 102 -25.23 21.96 -3.63
CA PRO A 102 -25.99 23.18 -3.39
C PRO A 102 -25.95 23.54 -1.90
N PRO A 103 -25.98 24.84 -1.54
CA PRO A 103 -26.11 25.25 -0.15
C PRO A 103 -27.29 24.54 0.53
N GLY A 104 -27.04 23.88 1.66
CA GLY A 104 -28.10 23.22 2.41
C GLY A 104 -29.18 24.20 2.83
N ALA A 105 -30.45 23.75 2.83
CA ALA A 105 -31.55 24.54 3.37
C ALA A 105 -31.27 24.90 4.85
N PRO A 106 -31.69 26.09 5.33
CA PRO A 106 -31.56 26.45 6.72
C PRO A 106 -32.25 25.39 7.61
N PRO A 107 -31.72 25.12 8.82
CA PRO A 107 -32.34 24.16 9.72
C PRO A 107 -33.79 24.58 10.04
N PRO A 108 -34.72 23.62 10.21
CA PRO A 108 -36.09 23.95 10.58
C PRO A 108 -36.12 24.70 11.91
N PRO A 109 -37.07 25.64 12.11
CA PRO A 109 -37.22 26.31 13.39
C PRO A 109 -37.51 25.28 14.50
N PRO A 110 -37.02 25.51 15.73
CA PRO A 110 -37.31 24.63 16.86
C PRO A 110 -38.84 24.56 17.10
N PRO A 111 -39.37 23.40 17.54
CA PRO A 111 -40.78 23.28 17.90
C PRO A 111 -41.14 24.32 18.96
N GLY A 112 -42.15 25.14 18.70
CA GLY A 112 -42.63 26.12 19.67
C GLY A 112 -43.03 25.43 20.96
N VAL A 113 -42.46 25.87 22.08
CA VAL A 113 -42.90 25.47 23.42
C VAL A 113 -44.35 25.97 23.56
N ARG A 114 -45.32 25.05 23.49
CA ARG A 114 -46.69 25.36 23.92
C ARG A 114 -46.64 25.52 25.43
N SER A 115 -46.68 26.77 25.91
CA SER A 115 -46.98 27.06 27.31
C SER A 115 -48.42 26.62 27.65
N PRO A 116 -48.66 26.16 28.89
CA PRO A 116 -49.94 25.57 29.32
C PRO A 116 -51.12 26.55 29.30
#